data_AF-A0A928S0H9-F1
#
_entry.id   AF-A0A928S0H9-F1
#
_cell.length_a   1.000
_cell.length_b   1.000
_cell.length_c   1.000
_cell.angle_alpha   90.00
_cell.angle_beta   90.00
_cell.angle_gamma   90.00
#
_symmetry.space_group_name_H-M   'P 1'
#
loop_
_entity.id
_entity.type
_entity.pdbx_description
1 polymer ?
#
loop_
_entity_poly.entity_id
_entity_poly.type
_entity_poly.pdbx_seq_one_letter_code
_entity_poly.pdbx_strand_id
1 'polypeptide(L)'
;MRTREQWGTRIGLILAMAGNAIGLGNFLRFPVQAAENGGGAFMIPYFISLLILGIPLMWIEWGIGRYGGLRGHGTAPGMFDELWKNRAAKYVGILGVFLPLVVVIYYTYICSWTLAFGIFSIIGSFPGTDSLAEASSASEYLKP
;
A
#
# COMPACT_ATOMS: atom_id res chain seq x y z
N MET A 1 -15.39 31.81 -2.50
CA MET A 1 -14.81 30.51 -2.08
C MET A 1 -14.66 29.67 -3.34
N ARG A 2 -13.46 29.12 -3.62
CA ARG A 2 -13.30 28.19 -4.77
C ARG A 2 -14.09 26.91 -4.49
N THR A 3 -14.95 26.50 -5.41
CA THR A 3 -15.67 25.22 -5.33
C THR A 3 -14.64 24.09 -5.39
N ARG A 4 -14.64 23.20 -4.39
CA ARG A 4 -13.76 22.03 -4.39
C ARG A 4 -14.21 21.03 -5.44
N GLU A 5 -13.24 20.41 -6.10
CA GLU A 5 -13.50 19.27 -6.98
C GLU A 5 -14.09 18.11 -6.17
N GLN A 6 -15.07 17.45 -6.77
CA GLN A 6 -15.77 16.31 -6.20
C GLN A 6 -15.57 15.08 -7.09
N TRP A 7 -15.70 13.91 -6.49
CA TRP A 7 -15.65 12.65 -7.22
C TRP A 7 -16.82 12.56 -8.20
N GLY A 8 -16.53 12.21 -9.46
CA GLY A 8 -17.55 12.08 -10.50
C GLY A 8 -18.57 10.97 -10.23
N THR A 9 -18.16 9.88 -9.57
CA THR A 9 -19.06 8.79 -9.16
C THR A 9 -18.66 8.19 -7.82
N ARG A 10 -19.64 7.60 -7.11
CA ARG A 10 -19.39 6.86 -5.85
C ARG A 10 -18.54 5.61 -6.08
N ILE A 11 -18.75 4.93 -7.20
CA ILE A 11 -17.97 3.73 -7.57
C ILE A 11 -16.51 4.12 -7.81
N GLY A 12 -16.26 5.23 -8.53
CA GLY A 12 -14.90 5.73 -8.74
C GLY A 12 -14.20 6.05 -7.42
N LEU A 13 -14.91 6.66 -6.46
CA LEU A 13 -14.39 6.88 -5.12
C LEU A 13 -14.05 5.55 -4.42
N ILE A 14 -14.96 4.57 -4.42
CA ILE A 14 -14.74 3.27 -3.77
C ILE A 14 -13.53 2.55 -4.37
N LEU A 15 -13.40 2.55 -5.70
CA LEU A 15 -12.27 1.92 -6.39
C LEU A 15 -10.95 2.62 -6.09
N ALA A 16 -10.92 3.95 -6.05
CA ALA A 16 -9.72 4.69 -5.68
C ALA A 16 -9.28 4.38 -4.24
N MET A 17 -10.23 4.28 -3.30
CA MET A 17 -9.94 3.92 -1.91
C MET A 17 -9.52 2.46 -1.77
N ALA A 18 -10.16 1.54 -2.49
CA ALA A 18 -9.79 0.11 -2.50
C ALA A 18 -8.38 -0.09 -3.06
N GLY A 19 -8.02 0.60 -4.15
CA GLY A 19 -6.67 0.58 -4.71
C GLY A 19 -5.61 1.12 -3.74
N ASN A 20 -5.95 2.14 -2.94
CA ASN A 20 -5.06 2.65 -1.90
C ASN A 20 -4.89 1.66 -0.72
N ALA A 21 -5.93 0.90 -0.38
CA ALA A 21 -5.91 -0.04 0.73
C ALA A 21 -5.21 -1.37 0.41
N ILE A 22 -5.13 -1.75 -0.87
CA ILE A 22 -4.53 -3.02 -1.29
C ILE A 22 -3.10 -2.78 -1.77
N GLY A 23 -2.12 -3.34 -1.04
CA GLY A 23 -0.70 -3.22 -1.39
C GLY A 23 0.06 -4.54 -1.28
N LEU A 24 1.36 -4.48 -1.56
CA LEU A 24 2.27 -5.63 -1.53
C LEU A 24 2.25 -6.39 -0.18
N GLY A 25 1.99 -5.68 0.93
CA GLY A 25 1.85 -6.30 2.25
C GLY A 25 0.74 -7.34 2.31
N ASN A 26 -0.37 -7.15 1.60
CA ASN A 26 -1.46 -8.14 1.54
C ASN A 26 -1.05 -9.39 0.76
N PHE A 27 -0.14 -9.26 -0.20
CA PHE A 27 0.34 -10.39 -1.01
C PHE A 27 1.49 -11.15 -0.35
N LEU A 28 2.48 -10.45 0.24
CA LEU A 28 3.68 -11.08 0.75
C LEU A 28 3.65 -11.30 2.26
N ARG A 29 3.24 -10.29 3.02
CA ARG A 29 3.35 -10.33 4.49
C ARG A 29 2.20 -11.08 5.13
N PHE A 30 0.97 -10.87 4.67
CA PHE A 30 -0.20 -11.50 5.27
C PHE A 30 -0.15 -13.04 5.21
N PRO A 31 0.16 -13.69 4.06
CA PRO A 31 0.22 -15.16 4.01
C PRO A 31 1.33 -15.73 4.88
N VAL A 32 2.50 -15.07 4.93
CA VAL A 32 3.63 -15.48 5.79
C VAL A 32 3.22 -15.44 7.26
N GLN A 33 2.62 -14.33 7.70
CA GLN A 33 2.16 -14.20 9.08
C GLN A 33 1.03 -15.18 9.43
N ALA A 34 0.11 -15.43 8.50
CA ALA A 34 -0.92 -16.43 8.71
C ALA A 34 -0.30 -17.83 8.86
N ALA A 35 0.62 -18.21 7.97
CA ALA A 35 1.28 -19.51 7.99
C ALA A 35 2.09 -19.72 9.28
N GLU A 36 2.87 -18.73 9.72
CA GLU A 36 3.71 -18.81 10.92
C GLU A 36 2.89 -18.85 12.22
N ASN A 37 1.71 -18.24 12.25
CA ASN A 37 0.88 -18.10 13.45
C ASN A 37 -0.32 -19.07 13.50
N GLY A 38 -0.17 -20.28 12.96
CA GLY A 38 -1.20 -21.33 13.05
C GLY A 38 -2.23 -21.33 11.91
N GLY A 39 -1.87 -20.78 10.75
CA GLY A 39 -2.66 -20.83 9.52
C GLY A 39 -4.03 -20.19 9.69
N GLY A 40 -5.08 -21.01 9.55
CA GLY A 40 -6.47 -20.55 9.69
C GLY A 40 -6.81 -20.01 11.08
N ALA A 41 -6.14 -20.46 12.15
CA ALA A 41 -6.40 -19.97 13.50
C ALA A 41 -6.02 -18.49 13.69
N PHE A 42 -5.00 -18.01 12.95
CA PHE A 42 -4.60 -16.61 12.93
C PHE A 42 -5.74 -15.65 12.50
N MET A 43 -6.72 -16.15 11.74
CA MET A 43 -7.85 -15.33 11.29
C MET A 43 -8.69 -14.80 12.45
N ILE A 44 -8.77 -15.51 13.58
CA ILE A 44 -9.57 -15.09 14.74
C ILE A 44 -9.04 -13.77 15.33
N PRO A 45 -7.78 -13.69 15.82
CA PRO A 45 -7.25 -12.42 16.31
C PRO A 45 -7.15 -11.36 15.20
N TYR A 46 -6.92 -11.76 13.94
CA TYR A 46 -6.91 -10.85 12.80
C TYR A 46 -8.25 -10.11 12.67
N PHE A 47 -9.37 -10.83 12.61
CA PHE A 47 -10.70 -10.21 12.49
C PHE A 47 -11.09 -9.41 13.73
N ILE A 48 -10.74 -9.87 14.93
CA ILE A 48 -10.98 -9.11 16.16
C ILE A 48 -10.24 -7.77 16.09
N SER A 49 -8.97 -7.77 15.69
CA SER A 49 -8.20 -6.54 15.53
C SER A 49 -8.74 -5.63 14.43
N LEU A 50 -9.24 -6.20 13.33
CA LEU A 50 -9.89 -5.46 12.26
C LEU A 50 -11.14 -4.73 12.74
N LEU A 51 -11.99 -5.40 13.53
CA LEU A 51 -13.24 -4.81 14.02
C LEU A 51 -13.01 -3.75 15.10
N ILE A 52 -12.05 -3.98 16.01
CA ILE A 52 -11.83 -3.11 17.18
C ILE A 52 -10.88 -1.95 16.86
N LEU A 53 -9.90 -2.16 15.99
CA LEU A 53 -8.88 -1.15 15.66
C LEU A 53 -9.01 -0.68 14.22
N GLY A 54 -9.06 -1.59 13.25
CA GLY A 54 -9.07 -1.25 11.83
C GLY A 54 -10.25 -0.35 11.44
N ILE A 55 -11.48 -0.80 11.65
CA ILE A 55 -12.68 -0.05 11.28
C ILE A 55 -12.79 1.29 12.03
N PRO A 56 -12.61 1.35 13.36
CA PRO A 56 -12.69 2.63 14.08
C PRO A 56 -11.63 3.64 13.65
N LEU A 57 -10.38 3.21 13.41
CA LEU A 57 -9.33 4.10 12.92
C LEU A 57 -9.66 4.65 11.53
N MET A 58 -10.17 3.80 10.63
CA MET A 58 -10.63 4.22 9.30
C MET A 58 -11.75 5.26 9.38
N TRP A 59 -12.71 5.09 10.29
CA TRP A 59 -13.77 6.09 10.50
C TRP A 59 -13.27 7.42 11.05
N ILE A 60 -12.30 7.38 11.97
CA ILE A 60 -11.66 8.59 12.50
C ILE A 60 -10.96 9.33 11.37
N GLU A 61 -10.13 8.65 10.58
CA GLU A 61 -9.38 9.25 9.48
C GLU A 61 -10.31 9.83 8.41
N TRP A 62 -11.34 9.08 8.02
CA TRP A 62 -12.36 9.54 7.07
C TRP A 62 -13.15 10.75 7.61
N GLY A 63 -13.49 10.72 8.90
CA GLY A 63 -14.18 11.81 9.57
C GLY A 63 -13.38 13.10 9.57
N ILE A 64 -12.08 13.02 9.93
CA ILE A 64 -11.15 14.15 9.90
C ILE A 64 -10.99 14.67 8.46
N GLY A 65 -10.83 13.77 7.49
CA GLY A 65 -10.73 14.10 6.07
C GLY A 65 -11.93 14.90 5.55
N ARG A 66 -13.15 14.45 5.86
CA ARG A 66 -14.39 15.12 5.45
C ARG A 66 -14.57 16.46 6.16
N TYR A 67 -14.25 16.53 7.45
CA TYR A 67 -14.32 17.75 8.24
C TYR A 67 -13.37 18.83 7.72
N GLY A 68 -12.11 18.47 7.45
CA GLY A 68 -11.13 19.35 6.83
C GLY A 68 -11.55 19.76 5.42
N GLY A 69 -12.08 18.81 4.64
CA GLY A 69 -12.60 19.03 3.29
C GLY A 69 -13.68 20.12 3.23
N LEU A 70 -14.66 20.07 4.15
CA LEU A 70 -15.73 21.06 4.27
C LEU A 70 -15.22 22.47 4.60
N ARG A 71 -14.04 22.58 5.21
CA ARG A 71 -13.42 23.86 5.61
C ARG A 71 -12.32 24.32 4.66
N GLY A 72 -12.21 23.71 3.48
CA GLY A 72 -11.25 24.11 2.46
C GLY A 72 -9.83 23.58 2.65
N HIS A 73 -9.58 22.73 3.65
CA HIS A 73 -8.28 22.10 3.87
C HIS A 73 -8.24 20.72 3.22
N GLY A 74 -7.24 20.47 2.38
CA GLY A 74 -7.05 19.17 1.69
C GLY A 74 -5.82 18.39 2.15
N THR A 75 -5.00 19.00 3.02
CA THR A 75 -3.71 18.45 3.45
C THR A 75 -3.72 18.20 4.95
N ALA A 76 -2.98 17.19 5.41
CA ALA A 76 -2.92 16.84 6.83
C ALA A 76 -2.59 18.05 7.74
N PRO A 77 -1.60 18.92 7.45
CA PRO A 77 -1.33 20.10 8.26
C PRO A 77 -2.53 21.04 8.43
N GLY A 78 -3.31 21.25 7.36
CA GLY A 78 -4.50 22.10 7.41
C GLY A 78 -5.67 21.45 8.17
N MET A 79 -5.81 20.12 8.07
CA MET A 79 -6.83 19.39 8.81
C MET A 79 -6.55 19.38 10.32
N PHE A 80 -5.29 19.19 10.72
CA PHE A 80 -4.89 19.20 12.13
C PHE A 80 -4.95 20.60 12.76
N ASP A 81 -4.60 21.65 12.00
CA ASP A 81 -4.78 23.04 12.45
C ASP A 81 -6.24 23.34 12.81
N GLU A 82 -7.15 22.88 11.97
CA GLU A 82 -8.59 23.11 12.14
C GLU A 82 -9.21 22.28 13.27
N LEU A 83 -8.60 21.15 13.62
CA LEU A 83 -9.08 20.25 14.68
C LEU A 83 -8.64 20.72 16.07
N TRP A 84 -7.36 21.06 16.24
CA TRP A 84 -6.78 21.37 17.55
C TRP A 84 -6.56 22.89 17.76
N LYS A 85 -6.64 23.73 16.72
CA LYS A 85 -6.50 25.20 16.80
C LYS A 85 -5.25 25.67 17.58
N ASN A 86 -4.19 24.87 17.53
CA ASN A 86 -2.90 25.13 18.15
C ASN A 86 -1.83 25.14 17.06
N ARG A 87 -0.86 26.08 17.15
CA ARG A 87 0.27 26.18 16.21
C ARG A 87 1.05 24.86 16.11
N ALA A 88 1.14 24.09 17.20
CA ALA A 88 1.79 22.79 17.23
C ALA A 88 1.12 21.76 16.29
N ALA A 89 -0.20 21.85 16.08
CA ALA A 89 -0.96 20.88 15.30
C ALA A 89 -0.56 20.86 13.81
N LYS A 90 -0.13 22.00 13.27
CA LYS A 90 0.42 22.08 11.90
C LYS A 90 1.64 21.19 11.74
N TYR A 91 2.56 21.23 12.71
CA TYR A 91 3.79 20.46 12.67
C TYR A 91 3.52 18.95 12.80
N VAL A 92 2.56 18.56 13.63
CA VAL A 92 2.11 17.16 13.72
C VAL A 92 1.51 16.71 12.37
N GLY A 93 0.68 17.55 11.74
CA GLY A 93 0.10 17.24 10.43
C GLY A 93 1.13 17.13 9.31
N ILE A 94 2.31 17.75 9.41
CA ILE A 94 3.39 17.55 8.43
C ILE A 94 3.85 16.10 8.39
N LEU A 95 3.85 15.40 9.54
CA LEU A 95 4.19 13.98 9.59
C LEU A 95 3.25 13.16 8.70
N GLY A 96 1.97 13.52 8.64
CA GLY A 96 0.98 12.87 7.78
C GLY A 96 1.25 12.98 6.28
N VAL A 97 2.10 13.92 5.84
CA VAL A 97 2.55 14.03 4.44
C VAL A 97 3.95 13.45 4.27
N PHE A 98 4.82 13.65 5.26
CA PHE A 98 6.20 13.21 5.21
C PHE A 98 6.35 11.68 5.24
N LEU A 99 5.58 10.98 6.09
CA LEU A 99 5.63 9.52 6.20
C LEU A 99 5.25 8.83 4.87
N PRO A 100 4.10 9.14 4.23
CA PRO A 100 3.77 8.58 2.93
C PRO A 100 4.80 8.90 1.84
N LEU A 101 5.41 10.10 1.87
CA LEU A 101 6.46 10.47 0.91
C LEU A 101 7.67 9.53 1.00
N VAL A 102 8.15 9.24 2.22
CA VAL A 102 9.25 8.29 2.44
C VAL A 102 8.84 6.88 1.98
N VAL A 103 7.60 6.49 2.23
CA VAL A 103 7.07 5.19 1.80
C VAL A 103 7.08 5.05 0.27
N VAL A 104 6.69 6.09 -0.45
CA VAL A 104 6.66 6.09 -1.92
C VAL A 104 8.05 5.89 -2.52
N ILE A 105 9.12 6.42 -1.92
CA ILE A 105 10.49 6.27 -2.45
C ILE A 105 10.87 4.79 -2.55
N TYR A 106 10.71 4.02 -1.47
CA TYR A 106 11.06 2.60 -1.51
C TYR A 106 10.03 1.77 -2.30
N TYR A 107 8.75 2.12 -2.25
CA TYR A 107 7.72 1.43 -3.04
C TYR A 107 7.97 1.58 -4.53
N THR A 108 8.37 2.77 -4.98
CA THR A 108 8.72 3.03 -6.39
C THR A 108 9.86 2.14 -6.86
N TYR A 109 10.86 1.93 -6.00
CA TYR A 109 11.97 1.01 -6.31
C TYR A 109 11.49 -0.43 -6.51
N ILE A 110 10.64 -0.95 -5.62
CA ILE A 110 10.07 -2.30 -5.75
C ILE A 110 9.18 -2.41 -7.01
N CYS A 111 8.38 -1.38 -7.29
CA CYS A 111 7.57 -1.31 -8.51
C CYS A 111 8.44 -1.34 -9.77
N SER A 112 9.62 -0.72 -9.76
CA SER A 112 10.55 -0.73 -10.91
C SER A 112 11.03 -2.14 -11.24
N TRP A 113 11.36 -2.95 -10.24
CA TRP A 113 11.76 -4.35 -10.44
C TRP A 113 10.59 -5.19 -10.92
N THR A 114 9.42 -5.02 -10.31
CA THR A 114 8.21 -5.76 -10.71
C THR A 114 7.84 -5.45 -12.16
N LEU A 115 7.96 -4.20 -12.58
CA LEU A 115 7.75 -3.79 -13.96
C LEU A 115 8.79 -4.39 -14.90
N ALA A 116 10.08 -4.38 -14.53
CA ALA A 116 11.14 -5.00 -15.31
C ALA A 116 10.89 -6.50 -15.53
N PHE A 117 10.56 -7.25 -14.47
CA PHE A 117 10.20 -8.67 -14.58
C PHE A 117 8.91 -8.89 -15.38
N GLY A 118 7.93 -7.99 -15.29
CA GLY A 118 6.74 -8.03 -16.12
C GLY A 118 7.07 -7.91 -17.61
N ILE A 119 7.97 -6.99 -17.98
CA ILE A 119 8.45 -6.82 -19.35
C ILE A 119 9.26 -8.04 -19.80
N PHE A 120 10.19 -8.52 -18.98
CA PHE A 120 10.98 -9.73 -19.26
C PHE A 120 10.11 -10.97 -19.49
N SER A 121 9.04 -11.13 -18.71
CA SER A 121 8.08 -12.22 -18.89
C SER A 121 7.31 -12.13 -20.22
N ILE A 122 7.06 -10.92 -20.74
CA ILE A 122 6.40 -10.72 -22.04
C ILE A 122 7.39 -10.99 -23.19
N ILE A 123 8.64 -10.54 -23.04
CA ILE A 123 9.69 -10.72 -24.06
C ILE A 123 10.24 -12.15 -24.07
N GLY A 124 10.06 -12.91 -22.99
CA GLY A 124 10.61 -14.26 -22.82
C GLY A 124 12.12 -14.28 -22.54
N SER A 125 12.70 -13.14 -22.16
CA SER A 125 14.13 -13.01 -21.86
C SER A 125 14.28 -12.76 -20.36
N PHE A 126 14.58 -13.81 -19.61
CA PHE A 126 14.86 -13.70 -18.17
C PHE A 126 16.38 -13.56 -17.96
N PRO A 127 16.82 -12.60 -17.12
CA PRO A 127 18.23 -12.53 -16.74
C PRO A 127 18.67 -13.86 -16.10
N GLY A 128 19.64 -14.55 -16.71
CA GLY A 128 20.19 -15.81 -16.20
C GLY A 128 19.65 -17.10 -16.83
N THR A 129 18.86 -17.06 -17.90
CA THR A 129 18.50 -18.28 -18.65
C THR A 129 19.62 -18.81 -19.54
N ASP A 130 20.61 -17.99 -19.89
CA ASP A 130 21.74 -18.42 -20.73
C ASP A 130 22.61 -19.47 -20.01
N SER A 131 22.78 -19.36 -18.69
CA SER A 131 23.50 -20.36 -17.88
C SER A 131 22.69 -21.64 -17.60
N LEU A 132 21.36 -21.58 -17.73
CA LEU A 132 20.49 -22.77 -17.60
C LEU A 132 20.34 -23.52 -18.94
N ALA A 133 20.49 -22.83 -20.07
CA ALA A 133 20.61 -23.46 -21.38
C ALA A 133 21.91 -24.28 -21.49
N GLU A 134 23.00 -23.77 -20.91
CA GLU A 134 24.28 -24.50 -20.81
C GLU A 134 24.21 -25.69 -19.83
N ALA A 135 23.44 -25.57 -18.73
CA ALA A 135 23.14 -26.67 -17.83
C ALA A 135 22.16 -27.72 -18.41
N SER A 136 21.44 -27.40 -19.49
CA SER A 136 20.59 -28.33 -20.23
C SER A 136 21.36 -29.25 -21.19
N SER A 137 22.69 -29.04 -21.33
CA SER A 137 23.64 -30.07 -21.77
C SER A 137 23.76 -31.16 -20.69
N ALA A 138 22.65 -31.83 -20.41
CA ALA A 138 22.50 -32.95 -19.49
C ALA A 138 23.13 -34.24 -20.04
N SER A 139 24.31 -34.13 -20.68
CA SER A 139 25.13 -35.27 -21.11
C SER A 139 26.40 -35.43 -20.25
N GLU A 140 26.74 -34.45 -19.41
CA GLU A 140 27.95 -34.50 -18.58
C GLU A 140 27.72 -35.16 -17.21
N TYR A 141 26.49 -35.11 -16.69
CA TYR A 141 26.13 -35.71 -15.39
C TYR A 141 25.57 -37.15 -15.48
N LEU A 142 25.46 -37.71 -16.70
CA LEU A 142 25.04 -39.09 -16.97
C LEU A 142 26.20 -39.94 -17.53
N LYS A 143 27.43 -39.73 -17.04
CA LYS A 143 28.51 -40.69 -17.24
C LYS A 143 28.52 -41.65 -16.04
N PRO A 144 28.56 -42.98 -16.28
CA PRO A 144 28.55 -44.00 -15.23
C PRO A 144 29.79 -43.90 -14.31
#